data_AF-A0A0A0BF22-F1
#
_entry.id   AF-A0A0A0BF22-F1
#
_cell.length_a   1.000
_cell.length_b   1.000
_cell.length_c   1.000
_cell.angle_alpha   90.00
_cell.angle_beta   90.00
_cell.angle_gamma   90.00
#
_symmetry.space_group_name_H-M   'P 1'
#
loop_
_entity.id
_entity.type
_entity.pdbx_description
1 polymer ?
#
loop_
_entity_poly.entity_id
_entity_poly.type
_entity_poly.pdbx_seq_one_letter_code
_entity_poly.pdbx_strand_id
1 'polypeptide(L)'
;MIATLKQIYRHCSTTEIAWQERLFSSLGACIAIFFLSYFINVLSPYLMFNPVVLASMGASTFLLFAVPHSPLAQPWQLLAGHLCAAFIGVGCYKLIPDLSYALAVSVSLSVFVMYLLNCMHPPAAATAMIAIIGGEQIVAQGWAFAYITIAANVFILLVLTLILNNLIPGRRYPLNHQHHPHHNAFKHSKDNLRPLYEDDFRWALSQMETYIDVTEEDLVDLYEFAVEHAQKKGSSRH
;
A
#
# COMPACT_ATOMS: atom_id res chain seq x y z
N MET A 1 -6.35 -30.30 13.66
CA MET A 1 -5.28 -29.70 12.81
C MET A 1 -5.75 -29.49 11.36
N ILE A 2 -6.18 -30.53 10.63
CA ILE A 2 -6.67 -30.38 9.24
C ILE A 2 -7.99 -29.60 9.16
N ALA A 3 -8.92 -29.83 10.09
CA ALA A 3 -10.18 -29.07 10.16
C ALA A 3 -9.95 -27.60 10.50
N THR A 4 -9.03 -27.30 11.42
CA THR A 4 -8.61 -25.94 11.78
C THR A 4 -7.89 -25.23 10.64
N LEU A 5 -7.02 -25.92 9.89
CA LEU A 5 -6.40 -25.37 8.67
C LEU A 5 -7.43 -25.09 7.58
N LYS A 6 -8.45 -25.95 7.40
CA LYS A 6 -9.56 -25.71 6.48
C LYS A 6 -10.43 -24.52 6.91
N GLN A 7 -10.59 -24.31 8.21
CA GLN A 7 -11.35 -23.21 8.78
C GLN A 7 -10.60 -21.88 8.63
N ILE A 8 -9.28 -21.87 8.86
CA ILE A 8 -8.39 -20.74 8.57
C ILE A 8 -8.40 -20.43 7.06
N TYR A 9 -8.32 -21.44 6.21
CA TYR A 9 -8.36 -21.29 4.75
C TYR A 9 -9.69 -20.70 4.26
N ARG A 10 -10.83 -21.18 4.78
CA ARG A 10 -12.17 -20.66 4.43
C ARG A 10 -12.40 -19.22 4.89
N HIS A 11 -11.74 -18.78 5.97
CA HIS A 11 -11.81 -17.39 6.42
C HIS A 11 -11.02 -16.44 5.51
N CYS A 12 -10.03 -16.97 4.79
CA CYS A 12 -9.17 -16.21 3.87
C CYS A 12 -9.73 -16.11 2.43
N SER A 13 -10.80 -16.85 2.10
CA SER A 13 -11.28 -17.04 0.72
C SER A 13 -12.61 -16.34 0.41
N THR A 14 -12.86 -15.14 0.94
CA THR A 14 -14.18 -14.49 0.85
C THR A 14 -14.37 -13.56 -0.36
N THR A 15 -13.34 -13.31 -1.17
CA THR A 15 -13.45 -12.59 -2.44
C THR A 15 -12.92 -13.46 -3.58
N GLU A 16 -13.81 -13.92 -4.46
CA GLU A 16 -13.40 -14.58 -5.71
C GLU A 16 -12.80 -13.54 -6.66
N ILE A 17 -11.54 -13.15 -6.42
CA ILE A 17 -10.77 -12.35 -7.37
C ILE A 17 -10.68 -13.15 -8.67
N ALA A 18 -11.17 -12.58 -9.77
CA ALA A 18 -11.15 -13.21 -11.08
C ALA A 18 -9.73 -13.68 -11.45
N TRP A 19 -9.61 -14.85 -12.08
CA TRP A 19 -8.31 -15.41 -12.46
C TRP A 19 -7.48 -14.49 -13.36
N GLN A 20 -8.16 -13.72 -14.22
CA GLN A 20 -7.52 -12.71 -15.08
C GLN A 20 -6.82 -11.63 -14.25
N GLU A 21 -7.46 -11.14 -13.19
CA GLU A 21 -6.91 -10.11 -12.32
C GLU A 21 -5.65 -10.60 -11.60
N ARG A 22 -5.64 -11.87 -11.15
CA ARG A 22 -4.46 -12.50 -10.55
C ARG A 22 -3.28 -12.57 -11.53
N LEU A 23 -3.56 -12.92 -12.78
CA LEU A 23 -2.53 -12.97 -13.83
C LEU A 23 -2.00 -11.58 -14.17
N PHE A 24 -2.87 -10.58 -14.31
CA PHE A 24 -2.47 -9.21 -14.57
C PHE A 24 -1.66 -8.61 -13.42
N SER A 25 -2.05 -8.85 -12.15
CA SER A 25 -1.24 -8.48 -10.98
C SER A 25 0.16 -9.09 -11.03
N SER A 26 0.25 -10.40 -11.27
CA SER A 26 1.52 -11.12 -11.28
C SER A 26 2.45 -10.66 -12.42
N LEU A 27 1.89 -10.52 -13.63
CA LEU A 27 2.63 -10.02 -14.79
C LEU A 27 3.07 -8.56 -14.61
N GLY A 28 2.17 -7.70 -14.10
CA GLY A 28 2.48 -6.31 -13.80
C GLY A 28 3.62 -6.18 -12.80
N ALA A 29 3.61 -6.97 -11.73
CA ALA A 29 4.70 -7.02 -10.75
C ALA A 29 6.03 -7.48 -11.36
N CYS A 30 6.00 -8.54 -12.18
CA CYS A 30 7.18 -9.04 -12.88
C CYS A 30 7.79 -8.00 -13.82
N ILE A 31 6.94 -7.34 -14.63
CA ILE A 31 7.35 -6.29 -15.56
C ILE A 31 7.93 -5.11 -14.78
N ALA A 32 7.25 -4.66 -13.71
CA ALA A 32 7.70 -3.54 -12.90
C ALA A 32 9.09 -3.79 -12.28
N ILE A 33 9.32 -4.96 -11.67
CA ILE A 33 10.61 -5.24 -11.03
C ILE A 33 11.74 -5.43 -12.05
N PHE A 34 11.44 -6.01 -13.21
CA PHE A 34 12.39 -6.13 -14.33
C PHE A 34 12.83 -4.75 -14.83
N PHE A 35 11.87 -3.87 -15.15
CA PHE A 35 12.18 -2.53 -15.64
C PHE A 35 12.83 -1.65 -14.57
N LEU A 36 12.42 -1.78 -13.30
CA LEU A 36 13.09 -1.11 -12.19
C LEU A 36 14.58 -1.47 -12.16
N SER A 37 14.88 -2.78 -12.19
CA SER A 37 16.27 -3.27 -12.23
C SER A 37 17.01 -2.78 -13.46
N TYR A 38 16.40 -2.85 -14.63
CA TYR A 38 17.00 -2.37 -15.87
C TYR A 38 17.37 -0.88 -15.78
N PHE A 39 16.43 -0.02 -15.38
CA PHE A 39 16.68 1.42 -15.29
C PHE A 39 17.71 1.78 -14.22
N ILE A 40 17.69 1.09 -13.07
CA ILE A 40 18.71 1.28 -12.03
C ILE A 40 20.11 0.92 -12.56
N ASN A 41 20.26 -0.20 -13.27
CA ASN A 41 21.53 -0.59 -13.87
C ASN A 41 22.01 0.41 -14.93
N VAL A 42 21.10 0.93 -15.76
CA VAL A 42 21.43 1.95 -16.79
C VAL A 42 21.80 3.28 -16.14
N LEU A 43 21.16 3.67 -15.04
CA LEU A 43 21.38 4.95 -14.37
C LEU A 43 22.61 4.91 -13.44
N SER A 44 22.99 3.73 -12.94
CA SER A 44 24.09 3.53 -11.99
C SER A 44 25.40 4.24 -12.37
N PRO A 45 25.88 4.21 -13.63
CA PRO A 45 27.13 4.88 -14.01
C PRO A 45 27.05 6.41 -13.96
N TYR A 46 25.85 7.00 -13.98
CA TYR A 46 25.62 8.44 -14.02
C TYR A 46 25.35 9.04 -12.64
N LEU A 47 25.17 8.21 -11.61
CA LEU A 47 24.92 8.65 -10.24
C LEU A 47 26.19 8.57 -9.40
N MET A 48 26.32 9.44 -8.39
CA MET A 48 27.50 9.47 -7.51
C MET A 48 27.73 8.15 -6.75
N PHE A 49 26.67 7.37 -6.54
CA PHE A 49 26.71 6.07 -5.89
C PHE A 49 25.98 5.08 -6.77
N ASN A 50 26.49 3.85 -6.88
CA ASN A 50 25.84 2.78 -7.63
C ASN A 50 24.57 2.36 -6.87
N PRO A 51 23.37 2.81 -7.29
CA PRO A 51 22.16 2.42 -6.60
C PRO A 51 21.86 0.96 -6.94
N VAL A 52 21.40 0.22 -5.94
CA VAL A 52 21.02 -1.19 -6.10
C VAL A 52 19.52 -1.33 -5.90
N VAL A 53 18.92 -2.31 -6.55
CA VAL A 53 17.52 -2.68 -6.28
C VAL A 53 17.46 -3.35 -4.92
N LEU A 54 16.57 -2.85 -4.05
CA LEU A 54 16.45 -3.34 -2.68
C LEU A 54 15.34 -4.37 -2.54
N ALA A 55 15.52 -5.33 -1.63
CA ALA A 55 14.50 -6.35 -1.35
C ALA A 55 13.14 -5.74 -0.94
N SER A 56 13.15 -4.58 -0.27
CA SER A 56 11.93 -3.84 0.09
C SER A 56 11.10 -3.44 -1.14
N MET A 57 11.73 -3.21 -2.29
CA MET A 57 11.02 -2.89 -3.54
C MET A 57 10.21 -4.08 -4.06
N GLY A 58 10.64 -5.31 -3.79
CA GLY A 58 9.86 -6.50 -4.12
C GLY A 58 8.54 -6.55 -3.33
N ALA A 59 8.59 -6.29 -2.02
CA ALA A 59 7.39 -6.20 -1.18
C ALA A 59 6.49 -5.02 -1.57
N SER A 60 7.07 -3.86 -1.90
CA SER A 60 6.31 -2.72 -2.45
C SER A 60 5.61 -3.09 -3.75
N THR A 61 6.33 -3.74 -4.67
CA THR A 61 5.77 -4.16 -5.96
C THR A 61 4.62 -5.15 -5.75
N PHE A 62 4.76 -6.10 -4.82
CA PHE A 62 3.65 -6.98 -4.45
C PHE A 62 2.43 -6.17 -3.99
N LEU A 63 2.59 -5.24 -3.06
CA LEU A 63 1.48 -4.42 -2.55
C LEU A 63 0.81 -3.61 -3.68
N LEU A 64 1.61 -2.92 -4.49
CA LEU A 64 1.17 -2.02 -5.56
C LEU A 64 0.40 -2.72 -6.69
N PHE A 65 0.65 -4.03 -6.91
CA PHE A 65 0.00 -4.78 -8.00
C PHE A 65 -1.00 -5.82 -7.51
N ALA A 66 -0.84 -6.39 -6.31
CA ALA A 66 -1.77 -7.36 -5.75
C ALA A 66 -3.01 -6.68 -5.15
N VAL A 67 -2.83 -5.52 -4.53
CA VAL A 67 -3.90 -4.72 -3.92
C VAL A 67 -3.76 -3.25 -4.31
N PRO A 68 -3.82 -2.91 -5.62
CA PRO A 68 -3.60 -1.54 -6.12
C PRO A 68 -4.59 -0.53 -5.55
N HIS A 69 -5.73 -1.00 -5.04
CA HIS A 69 -6.78 -0.19 -4.44
C HIS A 69 -6.61 0.02 -2.93
N SER A 70 -5.60 -0.56 -2.29
CA SER A 70 -5.35 -0.30 -0.87
C SER A 70 -4.90 1.16 -0.67
N PRO A 71 -5.38 1.84 0.40
CA PRO A 71 -4.81 3.10 0.87
C PRO A 71 -3.29 3.02 1.09
N LEU A 72 -2.79 1.87 1.54
CA LEU A 72 -1.35 1.63 1.77
C LEU A 72 -0.55 1.56 0.46
N ALA A 73 -1.21 1.30 -0.67
CA ALA A 73 -0.57 1.25 -1.98
C ALA A 73 -0.51 2.62 -2.67
N GLN A 74 -1.06 3.69 -2.09
CA GLN A 74 -1.13 4.99 -2.77
C GLN A 74 0.26 5.68 -2.88
N PRO A 75 0.44 6.63 -3.83
CA PRO A 75 1.74 7.23 -4.11
C PRO A 75 2.45 7.88 -2.93
N TRP A 76 1.70 8.51 -2.03
CA TRP A 76 2.26 9.21 -0.86
C TRP A 76 2.88 8.22 0.14
N GLN A 77 2.22 7.09 0.37
CA GLN A 77 2.63 6.03 1.25
C GLN A 77 3.93 5.39 0.73
N LEU A 78 3.96 5.05 -0.56
CA LEU A 78 5.17 4.54 -1.21
C LEU A 78 6.34 5.53 -1.07
N LEU A 79 6.11 6.79 -1.41
CA LEU A 79 7.19 7.78 -1.51
C LEU A 79 7.68 8.25 -0.15
N ALA A 80 6.78 8.80 0.67
CA ALA A 80 7.14 9.34 1.97
C ALA A 80 7.51 8.23 2.96
N GLY A 81 6.84 7.06 2.88
CA GLY A 81 7.14 5.91 3.73
C GLY A 81 8.57 5.42 3.54
N HIS A 82 9.00 5.14 2.31
CA HIS A 82 10.37 4.70 2.06
C HIS A 82 11.42 5.77 2.39
N LEU A 83 11.17 7.04 2.05
CA LEU A 83 12.14 8.10 2.32
C LEU A 83 12.31 8.33 3.82
N CYS A 84 11.23 8.47 4.59
CA CYS A 84 11.35 8.68 6.04
C CYS A 84 12.03 7.48 6.73
N ALA A 85 11.67 6.26 6.35
CA ALA A 85 12.29 5.05 6.88
C ALA A 85 13.79 4.97 6.54
N ALA A 86 14.20 5.39 5.34
CA ALA A 86 15.60 5.45 4.95
C ALA A 86 16.40 6.45 5.78
N PHE A 87 15.88 7.66 5.99
CA PHE A 87 16.52 8.67 6.85
C PHE A 87 16.64 8.18 8.29
N ILE A 88 15.58 7.57 8.82
CA ILE A 88 15.57 7.00 10.17
C ILE A 88 16.59 5.86 10.29
N GLY A 89 16.62 4.93 9.35
CA GLY A 89 17.57 3.81 9.33
C GLY A 89 19.01 4.28 9.30
N VAL A 90 19.36 5.23 8.42
CA VAL A 90 20.71 5.83 8.36
C VAL A 90 21.05 6.56 9.65
N GLY A 91 20.10 7.30 10.24
CA GLY A 91 20.28 7.99 11.52
C GLY A 91 20.55 7.00 12.66
N CYS A 92 19.75 5.95 12.78
CA CYS A 92 19.93 4.90 13.78
C CYS A 92 21.27 4.18 13.62
N TYR A 93 21.67 3.84 12.38
CA TYR A 93 22.98 3.24 12.11
C TYR A 93 24.14 4.12 12.63
N LYS A 94 24.04 5.44 12.45
CA LYS A 94 25.09 6.38 12.85
C LYS A 94 25.12 6.67 14.35
N LEU A 95 23.98 6.61 15.03
CA LEU A 95 23.82 7.05 16.43
C LEU A 95 23.85 5.89 17.43
N ILE A 96 23.51 4.68 17.01
CA ILE A 96 23.36 3.52 17.91
C ILE A 96 24.44 2.50 17.56
N PRO A 97 25.46 2.30 18.43
CA PRO A 97 26.58 1.40 18.12
C PRO A 97 26.19 -0.08 18.03
N ASP A 98 25.20 -0.49 18.82
CA ASP A 98 24.75 -1.88 18.87
C ASP A 98 23.73 -2.16 17.76
N LEU A 99 23.99 -3.20 16.99
CA LEU A 99 23.21 -3.55 15.81
C LEU A 99 21.76 -3.93 16.14
N SER A 100 21.55 -4.67 17.23
CA SER A 100 20.23 -5.14 17.64
C SER A 100 19.35 -3.98 18.09
N TYR A 101 19.90 -3.07 18.89
CA TYR A 101 19.20 -1.84 19.28
C TYR A 101 18.95 -0.93 18.08
N ALA A 102 19.92 -0.76 17.18
CA ALA A 102 19.75 0.06 15.98
C ALA A 102 18.59 -0.45 15.11
N LEU A 103 18.51 -1.76 14.86
CA LEU A 103 17.43 -2.37 14.11
C LEU A 103 16.07 -2.17 14.79
N ALA A 104 15.96 -2.49 16.08
CA ALA A 104 14.71 -2.37 16.82
C ALA A 104 14.19 -0.92 16.85
N VAL A 105 15.08 0.03 17.17
CA VAL A 105 14.74 1.45 17.22
C VAL A 105 14.40 1.98 15.84
N SER A 106 15.12 1.61 14.78
CA SER A 106 14.85 2.09 13.42
C SER A 106 13.47 1.69 12.92
N VAL A 107 13.05 0.44 13.16
CA VAL A 107 11.72 -0.04 12.77
C VAL A 107 10.66 0.66 13.60
N SER A 108 10.81 0.70 14.93
CA SER A 108 9.85 1.35 15.82
C SER A 108 9.66 2.82 15.47
N LEU A 109 10.75 3.55 15.23
CA LEU A 109 10.70 4.97 14.90
C LEU A 109 10.15 5.20 13.50
N SER A 110 10.47 4.33 12.52
CA SER A 110 9.90 4.42 11.18
C SER A 110 8.39 4.23 11.19
N VAL A 111 7.88 3.24 11.93
CA VAL A 111 6.44 3.02 12.09
C VAL A 111 5.78 4.23 12.76
N PHE A 112 6.36 4.74 13.84
CA PHE A 112 5.84 5.91 14.53
C PHE A 112 5.78 7.15 13.63
N VAL A 113 6.84 7.43 12.86
CA VAL A 113 6.88 8.57 11.94
C VAL A 113 5.92 8.38 10.77
N MET A 114 5.76 7.18 10.23
CA MET A 114 4.77 6.90 9.19
C MET A 114 3.33 7.11 9.69
N TYR A 115 3.04 6.80 10.95
CA TYR A 115 1.75 7.16 11.57
C TYR A 115 1.56 8.67 11.64
N LEU A 116 2.57 9.42 12.08
CA LEU A 116 2.46 10.88 12.17
C LEU A 116 2.28 11.57 10.80
N LEU A 117 2.89 11.01 9.75
CA LEU A 117 2.86 11.56 8.40
C LEU A 117 1.73 10.99 7.52
N ASN A 118 0.90 10.11 8.07
CA ASN A 118 -0.14 9.37 7.34
C ASN A 118 0.40 8.70 6.06
N CYS A 119 1.63 8.17 6.13
CA CYS A 119 2.32 7.54 5.00
C CYS A 119 2.69 6.08 5.29
N MET A 120 1.78 5.36 5.96
CA MET A 120 1.96 3.95 6.32
C MET A 120 2.22 3.11 5.08
N HIS A 121 3.45 2.61 4.97
CA HIS A 121 3.88 1.70 3.91
C HIS A 121 4.71 0.58 4.52
N PRO A 122 4.10 -0.57 4.88
CA PRO A 122 4.78 -1.65 5.60
C PRO A 122 6.12 -2.09 4.97
N PRO A 123 6.29 -2.16 3.63
CA PRO A 123 7.58 -2.46 3.01
C PRO A 123 8.71 -1.48 3.35
N ALA A 124 8.40 -0.24 3.75
CA ALA A 124 9.39 0.74 4.17
C ALA A 124 10.11 0.37 5.47
N ALA A 125 9.49 -0.40 6.36
CA ALA A 125 10.18 -0.90 7.56
C ALA A 125 11.42 -1.72 7.20
N ALA A 126 11.35 -2.53 6.14
CA ALA A 126 12.51 -3.25 5.62
C ALA A 126 13.57 -2.31 5.05
N THR A 127 13.18 -1.17 4.45
CA THR A 127 14.12 -0.13 4.00
C THR A 127 14.94 0.46 5.15
N ALA A 128 14.32 0.74 6.29
CA ALA A 128 15.04 1.20 7.48
C ALA A 128 16.08 0.16 7.95
N MET A 129 15.70 -1.12 7.97
CA MET A 129 16.63 -2.20 8.31
C MET A 129 17.77 -2.32 7.30
N ILE A 130 17.49 -2.21 6.00
CA ILE A 130 18.50 -2.29 4.95
C ILE A 130 19.55 -1.18 5.09
N ALA A 131 19.18 0.01 5.56
CA ALA A 131 20.17 1.07 5.84
C ALA A 131 21.22 0.66 6.90
N ILE A 132 20.87 -0.32 7.76
CA ILE A 132 21.69 -0.80 8.87
C ILE A 132 22.45 -2.09 8.48
N ILE A 133 21.76 -3.05 7.85
CA ILE A 133 22.29 -4.39 7.54
C ILE A 133 22.50 -4.65 6.04
N GLY A 134 22.44 -3.61 5.20
CA GLY A 134 22.57 -3.71 3.74
C GLY A 134 24.00 -3.99 3.23
N GLY A 135 24.95 -4.24 4.12
CA GLY A 135 26.36 -4.44 3.78
C GLY A 135 27.12 -3.13 3.53
N GLU A 136 28.43 -3.24 3.36
CA GLU A 136 29.35 -2.10 3.28
C GLU A 136 29.00 -1.11 2.17
N GLN A 137 28.58 -1.61 1.01
CA GLN A 137 28.21 -0.79 -0.15
C GLN A 137 27.02 0.14 0.10
N ILE A 138 26.06 -0.29 0.92
CA ILE A 138 24.89 0.52 1.29
C ILE A 138 25.24 1.47 2.43
N VAL A 139 25.89 0.94 3.47
CA VAL A 139 26.29 1.70 4.65
C VAL A 139 27.21 2.88 4.29
N ALA A 140 28.18 2.65 3.38
CA ALA A 140 29.13 3.67 2.94
C ALA A 140 28.46 4.88 2.26
N GLN A 141 27.25 4.71 1.70
CA GLN A 141 26.50 5.82 1.09
C GLN A 141 26.00 6.82 2.15
N GLY A 142 25.84 6.37 3.41
CA GLY A 142 25.29 7.20 4.48
C GLY A 142 23.97 7.84 4.06
N TRP A 143 23.87 9.17 4.14
CA TRP A 143 22.65 9.88 3.77
C TRP A 143 22.29 9.76 2.28
N ALA A 144 23.28 9.53 1.40
CA ALA A 144 23.03 9.32 -0.03
C ALA A 144 22.19 8.08 -0.31
N PHE A 145 22.19 7.10 0.60
CA PHE A 145 21.27 5.98 0.53
C PHE A 145 19.81 6.48 0.44
N ALA A 146 19.42 7.46 1.25
CA ALA A 146 18.05 7.98 1.27
C ALA A 146 17.72 8.83 0.03
N TYR A 147 18.52 9.85 -0.28
CA TYR A 147 18.15 10.82 -1.34
C TYR A 147 18.62 10.43 -2.75
N ILE A 148 19.50 9.44 -2.91
CA ILE A 148 19.90 8.90 -4.23
C ILE A 148 19.30 7.51 -4.43
N THR A 149 19.74 6.53 -3.63
CA THR A 149 19.39 5.12 -3.87
C THR A 149 17.90 4.86 -3.67
N ILE A 150 17.32 5.28 -2.54
CA ILE A 150 15.89 5.09 -2.26
C ILE A 150 15.04 5.97 -3.16
N ALA A 151 15.37 7.25 -3.29
CA ALA A 151 14.63 8.17 -4.15
C ALA A 151 14.55 7.65 -5.61
N ALA A 152 15.65 7.15 -6.18
CA ALA A 152 15.65 6.58 -7.53
C ALA A 152 14.78 5.31 -7.61
N ASN A 153 14.94 4.38 -6.67
CA ASN A 153 14.14 3.13 -6.66
C ASN A 153 12.64 3.42 -6.58
N VAL A 154 12.25 4.25 -5.62
CA VAL A 154 10.86 4.64 -5.35
C VAL A 154 10.26 5.40 -6.52
N PHE A 155 10.99 6.37 -7.08
CA PHE A 155 10.51 7.17 -8.20
C PHE A 155 10.27 6.32 -9.45
N ILE A 156 11.24 5.47 -9.82
CA ILE A 156 11.10 4.58 -10.98
C ILE A 156 9.94 3.61 -10.75
N LEU A 157 9.84 3.00 -9.56
CA LEU A 157 8.77 2.07 -9.25
C LEU A 157 7.39 2.76 -9.28
N LEU A 158 7.30 3.99 -8.77
CA LEU A 158 6.07 4.78 -8.80
C LEU A 158 5.63 5.06 -10.24
N VAL A 159 6.55 5.51 -11.11
CA VAL A 159 6.26 5.76 -12.53
C VAL A 159 5.80 4.48 -13.23
N LEU A 160 6.50 3.37 -13.02
CA LEU A 160 6.11 2.07 -13.58
C LEU A 160 4.73 1.62 -13.08
N THR A 161 4.44 1.82 -11.80
CA THR A 161 3.15 1.48 -11.20
C THR A 161 2.03 2.33 -11.78
N LEU A 162 2.24 3.64 -11.92
CA LEU A 162 1.28 4.56 -12.56
C LEU A 162 0.97 4.13 -13.99
N ILE A 163 1.98 3.74 -14.77
CA ILE A 163 1.76 3.31 -16.15
C ILE A 163 1.06 1.96 -16.19
N LEU A 164 1.61 0.95 -15.52
CA LEU A 164 1.15 -0.44 -15.65
C LEU A 164 -0.24 -0.65 -15.04
N ASN A 165 -0.54 -0.06 -13.88
CA ASN A 165 -1.89 -0.19 -13.30
C ASN A 165 -2.95 0.53 -14.14
N ASN A 166 -2.63 1.63 -14.83
CA ASN A 166 -3.59 2.31 -15.70
C ASN A 166 -3.74 1.66 -17.09
N LEU A 167 -2.84 0.74 -17.47
CA LEU A 167 -2.98 -0.05 -18.70
C LEU A 167 -3.89 -1.27 -18.52
N ILE A 168 -4.07 -1.76 -17.29
CA ILE A 168 -4.91 -2.92 -17.00
C ILE A 168 -6.38 -2.47 -17.04
N PRO A 169 -7.23 -3.07 -17.90
CA PRO A 169 -8.65 -2.69 -17.98
C PRO A 169 -9.35 -2.86 -16.62
N GLY A 170 -10.07 -1.81 -16.21
CA GLY A 170 -10.82 -1.81 -14.95
C GLY A 170 -10.03 -1.34 -13.73
N ARG A 171 -8.71 -1.17 -13.82
CA ARG A 171 -7.91 -0.53 -12.76
C ARG A 171 -7.83 0.98 -12.95
N ARG A 172 -7.71 1.68 -11.83
CA ARG A 172 -7.43 3.12 -11.76
C ARG A 172 -6.42 3.35 -10.64
N TYR A 173 -5.30 3.98 -10.96
CA TYR A 173 -4.25 4.27 -9.99
C TYR A 173 -3.57 5.61 -10.35
N PRO A 174 -3.42 6.56 -9.41
CA PRO A 174 -3.83 6.48 -8.01
C PRO A 174 -5.35 6.46 -7.88
N LEU A 175 -5.83 5.97 -6.75
CA LEU A 175 -7.21 6.18 -6.37
C LEU A 175 -7.38 7.64 -6.01
N ASN A 176 -8.21 8.36 -6.77
CA ASN A 176 -8.80 9.59 -6.27
C ASN A 176 -10.03 9.20 -5.47
N HIS A 177 -10.16 9.73 -4.25
CA HIS A 177 -11.37 9.63 -3.44
C HIS A 177 -12.55 10.23 -4.24
N GLN A 178 -13.29 9.37 -4.91
CA GLN A 178 -14.47 9.71 -5.68
C GLN A 178 -15.47 8.60 -5.44
N HIS A 179 -16.64 8.95 -4.92
CA HIS A 179 -17.75 8.02 -4.80
C HIS A 179 -17.97 7.24 -6.08
N HIS A 180 -18.33 5.98 -5.93
CA HIS A 180 -18.76 5.16 -7.04
C HIS A 180 -19.91 5.90 -7.78
N PRO A 181 -19.99 5.84 -9.12
CA PRO A 181 -21.04 6.52 -9.89
C PRO A 181 -22.48 6.19 -9.44
N HIS A 182 -22.64 5.08 -8.72
CA HIS A 182 -23.88 4.66 -8.09
C HIS A 182 -24.38 5.63 -7.00
N HIS A 183 -23.49 6.31 -6.27
CA HIS A 183 -23.88 7.25 -5.22
C HIS A 183 -24.83 8.33 -5.73
N ASN A 184 -24.54 8.88 -6.91
CA ASN A 184 -25.42 9.87 -7.57
C ASN A 184 -26.75 9.27 -8.08
N ALA A 185 -26.78 7.96 -8.33
CA ALA A 185 -27.95 7.25 -8.83
C ALA A 185 -28.80 6.63 -7.71
N PHE A 186 -28.25 6.49 -6.50
CA PHE A 186 -28.91 5.93 -5.35
C PHE A 186 -30.05 6.85 -4.91
N LYS A 187 -31.27 6.48 -5.28
CA LYS A 187 -32.48 7.15 -4.81
C LYS A 187 -32.84 6.60 -3.45
N HIS A 188 -32.76 7.44 -2.42
CA HIS A 188 -33.20 7.07 -1.09
C HIS A 188 -34.61 6.48 -1.12
N SER A 189 -34.75 5.24 -0.65
CA SER A 189 -36.07 4.62 -0.47
C SER A 189 -36.87 5.42 0.55
N LYS A 190 -38.19 5.50 0.35
CA LYS A 190 -39.15 6.13 1.27
C LYS A 190 -39.31 5.41 2.62
N ASP A 191 -38.53 4.36 2.89
CA ASP A 191 -38.52 3.72 4.20
C ASP A 191 -37.97 4.67 5.28
N ASN A 192 -38.49 4.54 6.50
CA ASN A 192 -38.19 5.40 7.67
C ASN A 192 -36.73 5.35 8.18
N LEU A 193 -35.79 4.79 7.40
CA LEU A 193 -34.37 4.73 7.76
C LEU A 193 -33.69 6.03 7.33
N ARG A 194 -33.07 6.71 8.30
CA ARG A 194 -32.27 7.92 8.04
C ARG A 194 -31.06 7.55 7.16
N PRO A 195 -30.81 8.25 6.05
CA PRO A 195 -29.62 8.02 5.24
C PRO A 195 -28.36 8.34 6.07
N LEU A 196 -27.37 7.47 5.96
CA LEU A 196 -26.04 7.66 6.55
C LEU A 196 -25.12 8.31 5.51
N TYR A 197 -24.35 9.30 5.93
CA TYR A 197 -23.39 10.02 5.09
C TYR A 197 -21.95 9.81 5.57
N GLU A 198 -20.98 10.28 4.79
CA GLU A 198 -19.55 10.19 5.14
C GLU A 198 -19.25 10.63 6.59
N ASP A 199 -19.86 11.73 7.05
CA ASP A 199 -19.64 12.23 8.42
C ASP A 199 -20.10 11.24 9.50
N ASP A 200 -21.16 10.45 9.23
CA ASP A 200 -21.63 9.41 10.15
C ASP A 200 -20.63 8.25 10.23
N PHE A 201 -20.06 7.83 9.08
CA PHE A 201 -19.02 6.81 9.03
C PHE A 201 -17.70 7.30 9.61
N ARG A 202 -17.31 8.55 9.35
CA ARG A 202 -16.14 9.20 9.94
C ARG A 202 -16.25 9.25 11.47
N TRP A 203 -17.41 9.65 11.97
CA TRP A 203 -17.67 9.62 13.41
C TRP A 203 -17.61 8.20 13.95
N ALA A 204 -18.25 7.23 13.29
CA ALA A 204 -18.24 5.83 13.72
C ALA A 204 -16.82 5.25 13.75
N LEU A 205 -16.01 5.48 12.72
CA LEU A 205 -14.61 5.08 12.65
C LEU A 205 -13.77 5.75 13.73
N SER A 206 -14.05 7.01 14.09
CA SER A 206 -13.37 7.68 15.22
C SER A 206 -13.63 7.01 16.57
N GLN A 207 -14.74 6.28 16.71
CA GLN A 207 -15.06 5.51 17.91
C GLN A 207 -14.39 4.12 17.94
N MET A 208 -13.85 3.67 16.80
CA MET A 208 -13.17 2.38 16.71
C MET A 208 -11.68 2.57 17.07
N GLU A 209 -11.21 1.87 18.10
CA GLU A 209 -9.78 1.89 18.50
C GLU A 209 -8.85 1.16 17.51
N THR A 210 -9.40 0.60 16.43
CA THR A 210 -8.67 -0.25 15.47
C THR A 210 -8.57 0.43 14.12
N TYR A 211 -7.37 0.38 13.53
CA TYR A 211 -7.14 0.82 12.15
C TYR A 211 -7.85 -0.11 11.16
N ILE A 212 -8.80 0.43 10.39
CA ILE A 212 -9.48 -0.26 9.30
C ILE A 212 -8.94 0.31 7.98
N ASP A 213 -8.44 -0.56 7.10
CA ASP A 213 -7.89 -0.19 5.79
C ASP A 213 -9.02 -0.02 4.74
N VAL A 214 -10.00 0.84 5.02
CA VAL A 214 -11.14 1.16 4.14
C VAL A 214 -11.49 2.64 4.33
N THR A 215 -11.76 3.37 3.24
CA THR A 215 -12.11 4.80 3.34
C THR A 215 -13.57 4.98 3.76
N GLU A 216 -13.90 6.16 4.29
CA GLU A 216 -15.28 6.52 4.64
C GLU A 216 -16.23 6.42 3.45
N GLU A 217 -15.79 6.82 2.26
CA GLU A 217 -16.59 6.79 1.03
C GLU A 217 -16.87 5.36 0.58
N ASP A 218 -15.87 4.46 0.66
CA ASP A 218 -16.03 3.04 0.35
C ASP A 218 -17.08 2.38 1.27
N LEU A 219 -17.15 2.80 2.54
CA LEU A 219 -18.15 2.32 3.49
C LEU A 219 -19.56 2.82 3.16
N VAL A 220 -19.69 4.09 2.73
CA VAL A 220 -20.96 4.65 2.24
C VAL A 220 -21.43 3.87 1.02
N ASP A 221 -20.58 3.69 0.02
CA ASP A 221 -20.92 2.98 -1.22
C ASP A 221 -21.31 1.52 -0.92
N LEU A 222 -20.57 0.84 -0.03
CA LEU A 222 -20.89 -0.51 0.42
C LEU A 222 -22.26 -0.60 1.11
N TYR A 223 -22.57 0.38 1.97
CA TYR A 223 -23.87 0.48 2.63
C TYR A 223 -25.00 0.65 1.60
N GLU A 224 -24.84 1.55 0.63
CA GLU A 224 -25.83 1.79 -0.41
C GLU A 224 -26.10 0.55 -1.26
N PHE A 225 -25.04 -0.15 -1.70
CA PHE A 225 -25.19 -1.41 -2.43
C PHE A 225 -25.90 -2.49 -1.61
N ALA A 226 -25.61 -2.58 -0.31
CA ALA A 226 -26.25 -3.54 0.58
C ALA A 226 -27.76 -3.24 0.73
N VAL A 227 -28.13 -1.97 0.88
CA VAL A 227 -29.54 -1.53 0.96
C VAL A 227 -30.28 -1.83 -0.33
N GLU A 228 -29.69 -1.51 -1.49
CA GLU A 228 -30.31 -1.78 -2.79
C GLU A 228 -30.53 -3.29 -3.02
N HIS A 229 -29.54 -4.12 -2.65
CA HIS A 229 -29.67 -5.57 -2.74
C HIS A 229 -30.76 -6.13 -1.81
N ALA A 230 -30.86 -5.62 -0.59
CA ALA A 230 -31.91 -6.01 0.35
C ALA A 230 -33.32 -5.66 -0.18
N GLN A 231 -33.48 -4.48 -0.79
CA GLN A 231 -34.74 -4.07 -1.41
C GLN A 231 -35.14 -4.96 -2.58
N LYS A 232 -34.21 -5.28 -3.49
CA LYS A 232 -34.44 -6.21 -4.61
C LYS A 232 -34.86 -7.61 -4.15
N LYS A 233 -34.34 -8.07 -3.01
CA LYS A 233 -34.69 -9.36 -2.39
C LYS A 233 -36.06 -9.33 -1.69
N GLY A 234 -36.46 -8.18 -1.16
CA GLY A 234 -37.77 -7.96 -0.54
C GLY A 234 -38.90 -7.90 -1.57
N SER A 235 -38.68 -7.24 -2.71
CA SER A 235 -39.69 -7.09 -3.78
C SER A 235 -39.96 -8.36 -4.58
N SER A 236 -39.06 -9.33 -4.56
CA SER A 236 -39.19 -10.63 -5.26
C SER A 236 -39.89 -11.72 -4.43
N ARG A 237 -40.31 -11.41 -3.19
CA ARG A 237 -41.09 -12.30 -2.30
C ARG A 237 -42.59 -11.96 -2.27
N HIS A 238 -43.05 -11.08 -3.16
CA HIS A 238 -44.46 -10.75 -3.39
C HIS A 238 -44.79 -11.05 -4.86
#